data_AF-A0A6N2EHT5-F1
#
_entry.id   AF-A0A6N2EHT5-F1
#
_cell.length_a   1.000
_cell.length_b   1.000
_cell.length_c   1.000
_cell.angle_alpha   90.00
_cell.angle_beta   90.00
_cell.angle_gamma   90.00
#
_symmetry.space_group_name_H-M   'P 1'
#
loop_
_entity.id
_entity.type
_entity.pdbx_description
1 polymer ?
#
loop_
_entity_poly.entity_id
_entity_poly.type
_entity_poly.pdbx_seq_one_letter_code
_entity_poly.pdbx_strand_id
1 'polypeptide(L)'
;MASLLNDTYAPIFVNRAQLCIDECTDLFSQVYRGVSTRLVETAFEDTIRLFRGNYPGFRECDTPYHDLEHTMAVTLATMRMIAGAAHENEIIGSGFAEAALVAALFHDAGLIARTDEEVASGAALTVGHEARSARFAANYLAENGREELSLRSIERIISCTAMGVDPGSIRFSSREERIAGYILGSADFSSQMSDRLYLEKLPLLFLEMKDAGISMYKDAFDLLQRTGEFYDSFVKVRLEQDFENVVRFAGSYFARFESQPRNLYLEYIRKNLDHLSTAVAAGPDEWWTHLRREGVVERALDRLTA
;
A
#
# COMPACT_ATOMS: atom_id res chain seq x y z
N MET A 1 20.57 -17.40 9.95
CA MET A 1 19.28 -16.83 10.36
C MET A 1 19.33 -16.02 11.68
N ALA A 2 20.47 -15.88 12.35
CA ALA A 2 20.56 -15.16 13.64
C ALA A 2 21.17 -13.74 13.57
N SER A 3 21.27 -13.09 12.40
CA SER A 3 21.84 -11.72 12.30
C SER A 3 20.97 -10.71 11.54
N LEU A 4 19.69 -11.02 11.29
CA LEU A 4 18.72 -10.09 10.70
C LEU A 4 17.95 -9.29 11.75
N LEU A 5 18.23 -9.48 13.05
CA LEU A 5 17.51 -8.88 14.17
C LEU A 5 18.13 -7.56 14.70
N ASN A 6 19.22 -7.07 14.10
CA ASN A 6 19.81 -5.76 14.46
C ASN A 6 19.31 -4.60 13.58
N ASP A 7 18.60 -4.87 12.49
CA ASP A 7 17.83 -3.85 11.79
C ASP A 7 16.36 -3.99 12.17
N THR A 8 15.88 -3.09 13.03
CA THR A 8 14.54 -3.21 13.62
C THR A 8 13.46 -3.30 12.54
N TYR A 9 13.59 -2.60 11.42
CA TYR A 9 12.58 -2.58 10.35
C TYR A 9 12.65 -3.75 9.36
N ALA A 10 13.69 -4.59 9.41
CA ALA A 10 13.89 -5.68 8.44
C ALA A 10 12.67 -6.60 8.22
N PRO A 11 11.81 -6.89 9.21
CA PRO A 11 10.64 -7.73 8.99
C PRO A 11 9.56 -7.11 8.08
N ILE A 12 9.49 -5.78 7.95
CA ILE A 12 8.42 -5.10 7.19
C ILE A 12 8.93 -4.18 6.08
N PHE A 13 10.22 -3.84 6.08
CA PHE A 13 10.78 -2.96 5.08
C PHE A 13 11.01 -3.69 3.75
N VAL A 14 10.33 -3.25 2.70
CA VAL A 14 10.42 -3.84 1.36
C VAL A 14 11.32 -2.98 0.49
N ASN A 15 12.59 -3.36 0.37
CA ASN A 15 13.55 -2.68 -0.53
C ASN A 15 13.99 -3.56 -1.71
N ARG A 16 13.38 -4.73 -1.87
CA ARG A 16 13.64 -5.69 -2.95
C ARG A 16 12.35 -6.37 -3.36
N ALA A 17 11.88 -6.10 -4.57
CA ALA A 17 10.67 -6.71 -5.12
C ALA A 17 10.71 -8.24 -5.04
N GLN A 18 11.85 -8.87 -5.31
CA GLN A 18 11.97 -10.34 -5.26
C GLN A 18 11.62 -10.93 -3.88
N LEU A 19 11.98 -10.26 -2.78
CA LEU A 19 11.64 -10.76 -1.45
C LEU A 19 10.13 -10.71 -1.19
N CYS A 20 9.46 -9.69 -1.72
CA CYS A 20 8.00 -9.60 -1.66
C CYS A 20 7.34 -10.71 -2.49
N ILE A 21 7.84 -10.96 -3.72
CA ILE A 21 7.33 -12.02 -4.60
C ILE A 21 7.46 -13.39 -3.94
N ASP A 22 8.66 -13.71 -3.45
CA ASP A 22 8.96 -15.00 -2.82
C ASP A 22 8.05 -15.24 -1.61
N GLU A 23 7.98 -14.27 -0.69
CA GLU A 23 7.16 -14.41 0.52
C GLU A 23 5.67 -14.49 0.20
N CYS A 24 5.16 -13.66 -0.73
CA CYS A 24 3.75 -13.70 -1.09
C CYS A 24 3.36 -15.04 -1.74
N THR A 25 4.20 -15.56 -2.63
CA THR A 25 3.99 -16.84 -3.33
C THR A 25 4.04 -18.02 -2.36
N ASP A 26 5.02 -18.00 -1.45
CA ASP A 26 5.17 -19.02 -0.40
C ASP A 26 3.98 -19.01 0.56
N LEU A 27 3.51 -17.84 1.00
CA LEU A 27 2.36 -17.74 1.89
C LEU A 27 1.08 -18.15 1.17
N PHE A 28 0.89 -17.75 -0.08
CA PHE A 28 -0.29 -18.12 -0.86
C PHE A 28 -0.40 -19.64 -1.02
N SER A 29 0.69 -20.32 -1.40
CA SER A 29 0.71 -21.78 -1.55
C SER A 29 0.51 -22.54 -0.23
N GLN A 30 0.96 -21.98 0.89
CA GLN A 30 0.74 -22.54 2.23
C GLN A 30 -0.74 -22.47 2.65
N VAL A 31 -1.40 -21.33 2.41
CA VAL A 31 -2.81 -21.11 2.76
C VAL A 31 -3.73 -21.89 1.81
N TYR A 32 -3.46 -21.83 0.51
CA TYR A 32 -4.31 -22.39 -0.55
C TYR A 32 -3.68 -23.62 -1.20
N ARG A 33 -3.57 -24.71 -0.43
CA ARG A 33 -2.93 -25.94 -0.90
C ARG A 33 -3.59 -26.48 -2.18
N GLY A 34 -2.77 -26.72 -3.20
CA GLY A 34 -3.22 -27.24 -4.50
C GLY A 34 -3.74 -26.19 -5.47
N VAL A 35 -3.81 -24.92 -5.08
CA VAL A 35 -4.09 -23.79 -5.98
C VAL A 35 -2.77 -23.34 -6.63
N SER A 36 -2.80 -23.03 -7.92
CA SER A 36 -1.62 -22.57 -8.66
C SER A 36 -1.25 -21.14 -8.28
N THR A 37 0.04 -20.87 -8.08
CA THR A 37 0.59 -19.53 -7.81
C THR A 37 0.79 -18.67 -9.06
N ARG A 38 0.64 -19.24 -10.26
CA ARG A 38 1.00 -18.59 -11.53
C ARG A 38 0.38 -17.22 -11.74
N LEU A 39 -0.88 -17.03 -11.33
CA LEU A 39 -1.55 -15.74 -11.47
C LEU A 39 -0.85 -14.67 -10.62
N VAL A 40 -0.53 -15.00 -9.37
CA VAL A 40 0.16 -14.10 -8.43
C VAL A 40 1.56 -13.77 -8.95
N GLU A 41 2.33 -14.79 -9.35
CA GLU A 41 3.67 -14.62 -9.93
C GLU A 41 3.66 -13.71 -11.17
N THR A 42 2.76 -13.97 -12.12
CA THR A 42 2.65 -13.18 -13.36
C THR A 42 2.22 -11.74 -13.05
N ALA A 43 1.29 -11.55 -12.10
CA ALA A 43 0.85 -10.22 -11.70
C ALA A 43 2.01 -9.38 -11.12
N PHE A 44 2.89 -9.98 -10.32
CA PHE A 44 4.09 -9.28 -9.84
C PHE A 44 5.01 -8.86 -10.99
N GLU A 45 5.29 -9.76 -11.93
CA GLU A 45 6.13 -9.47 -13.10
C GLU A 45 5.55 -8.33 -13.93
N ASP A 46 4.23 -8.35 -14.16
CA ASP A 46 3.54 -7.34 -14.95
C ASP A 46 3.40 -6.00 -14.22
N THR A 47 3.26 -5.99 -12.88
CA THR A 47 3.37 -4.76 -12.08
C THR A 47 4.76 -4.15 -12.25
N ILE A 48 5.83 -4.93 -12.15
CA ILE A 48 7.19 -4.41 -12.35
C ILE A 48 7.35 -3.83 -13.77
N ARG A 49 6.80 -4.50 -14.78
CA ARG A 49 6.81 -3.99 -16.15
C ARG A 49 6.01 -2.68 -16.27
N LEU A 50 4.84 -2.60 -15.64
CA LEU A 50 3.97 -1.44 -15.67
C LEU A 50 4.66 -0.22 -15.07
N PHE A 51 5.17 -0.33 -13.85
CA PHE A 51 5.85 0.77 -13.17
C PHE A 51 7.13 1.23 -13.90
N ARG A 52 7.81 0.33 -14.63
CA ARG A 52 9.01 0.63 -15.42
C ARG A 52 8.73 1.04 -16.88
N GLY A 53 7.47 1.24 -17.26
CA GLY A 53 7.10 1.62 -18.65
C GLY A 53 7.34 0.53 -19.70
N ASN A 54 7.47 -0.73 -19.29
CA ASN A 54 7.65 -1.91 -20.15
C ASN A 54 6.34 -2.72 -20.33
N TYR A 55 5.22 -2.22 -19.80
CA TYR A 55 3.89 -2.80 -20.02
C TYR A 55 3.23 -2.10 -21.23
N PRO A 56 2.69 -2.86 -22.22
CA PRO A 56 2.18 -2.29 -23.45
C PRO A 56 1.11 -1.20 -23.23
N GLY A 57 1.29 -0.05 -23.88
CA GLY A 57 0.32 1.05 -23.86
C GLY A 57 0.46 2.02 -22.69
N PHE A 58 1.37 1.79 -21.74
CA PHE A 58 1.60 2.63 -20.56
C PHE A 58 2.99 3.28 -20.57
N ARG A 59 3.08 4.44 -19.92
CA ARG A 59 4.34 5.15 -19.67
C ARG A 59 5.03 4.57 -18.43
N GLU A 60 6.27 4.98 -18.20
CA GLU A 60 6.93 4.76 -16.90
C GLU A 60 6.21 5.54 -15.81
N CYS A 61 6.15 4.97 -14.61
CA CYS A 61 5.61 5.62 -13.43
C CYS A 61 6.50 6.80 -13.04
N ASP A 62 5.91 7.99 -12.94
CA ASP A 62 6.62 9.24 -12.62
C ASP A 62 6.14 9.90 -11.33
N THR A 63 5.19 9.28 -10.61
CA THR A 63 4.79 9.62 -9.25
C THR A 63 5.93 9.35 -8.25
N PRO A 64 6.41 10.36 -7.49
CA PRO A 64 7.55 10.20 -6.59
C PRO A 64 7.27 9.46 -5.27
N TYR A 65 6.02 9.32 -4.85
CA TYR A 65 5.58 8.62 -3.63
C TYR A 65 4.83 7.32 -3.95
N HIS A 66 3.79 7.38 -4.79
CA HIS A 66 3.03 6.20 -5.18
C HIS A 66 3.80 5.46 -6.27
N ASP A 67 4.82 4.73 -5.84
CA ASP A 67 5.79 4.04 -6.68
C ASP A 67 5.71 2.51 -6.54
N LEU A 68 6.67 1.83 -7.17
CA LEU A 68 6.77 0.37 -7.10
C LEU A 68 7.04 -0.11 -5.67
N GLU A 69 7.81 0.63 -4.88
CA GLU A 69 8.16 0.24 -3.51
C GLU A 69 6.92 0.26 -2.61
N HIS A 70 6.13 1.34 -2.68
CA HIS A 70 4.83 1.44 -2.02
C HIS A 70 3.93 0.27 -2.41
N THR A 71 3.76 0.03 -3.72
CA THR A 71 2.90 -1.06 -4.22
C THR A 71 3.32 -2.45 -3.71
N MET A 72 4.62 -2.72 -3.65
CA MET A 72 5.14 -3.98 -3.09
C MET A 72 4.90 -4.08 -1.58
N ALA A 73 5.07 -2.97 -0.83
CA ALA A 73 4.80 -2.94 0.61
C ALA A 73 3.32 -3.21 0.93
N VAL A 74 2.39 -2.59 0.19
CA VAL A 74 0.95 -2.83 0.31
C VAL A 74 0.60 -4.28 -0.02
N THR A 75 1.17 -4.83 -1.09
CA THR A 75 0.93 -6.22 -1.51
C THR A 75 1.42 -7.22 -0.47
N LEU A 76 2.62 -7.00 0.08
CA LEU A 76 3.17 -7.85 1.13
C LEU A 76 2.33 -7.80 2.41
N ALA A 77 1.91 -6.61 2.84
CA ALA A 77 1.02 -6.44 3.98
C ALA A 77 -0.33 -7.13 3.76
N THR A 78 -0.89 -7.02 2.56
CA THR A 78 -2.12 -7.72 2.14
C THR A 78 -1.97 -9.23 2.30
N MET A 79 -0.92 -9.85 1.72
CA MET A 79 -0.73 -11.30 1.80
C MET A 79 -0.48 -11.78 3.24
N ARG A 80 0.28 -11.02 4.02
CA ARG A 80 0.53 -11.32 5.43
C ARG A 80 -0.76 -11.29 6.25
N MET A 81 -1.63 -10.30 6.03
CA MET A 81 -2.95 -10.26 6.68
C MET A 81 -3.87 -11.40 6.22
N ILE A 82 -3.84 -11.79 4.94
CA ILE A 82 -4.57 -13.00 4.46
C ILE A 82 -4.07 -14.26 5.18
N ALA A 83 -2.76 -14.43 5.30
CA ALA A 83 -2.17 -15.56 6.02
C ALA A 83 -2.51 -15.54 7.53
N GLY A 84 -2.56 -14.35 8.13
CA GLY A 84 -3.01 -14.15 9.50
C GLY A 84 -4.49 -14.45 9.72
N ALA A 85 -5.34 -14.05 8.78
CA ALA A 85 -6.78 -14.38 8.79
C ALA A 85 -6.99 -15.89 8.74
N ALA A 86 -6.23 -16.59 7.87
CA ALA A 86 -6.26 -18.04 7.81
C ALA A 86 -5.84 -18.71 9.14
N HIS A 87 -4.89 -18.13 9.87
CA HIS A 87 -4.49 -18.61 11.20
C HIS A 87 -5.61 -18.45 12.25
N GLU A 88 -6.45 -17.43 12.12
CA GLU A 88 -7.63 -17.20 12.96
C GLU A 88 -8.87 -18.00 12.51
N ASN A 89 -8.77 -18.87 11.50
CA ASN A 89 -9.88 -19.57 10.84
C ASN A 89 -10.87 -18.64 10.11
N GLU A 90 -10.39 -17.46 9.71
CA GLU A 90 -11.11 -16.46 8.90
C GLU A 90 -10.68 -16.54 7.43
N ILE A 91 -10.62 -17.77 6.89
CA ILE A 91 -10.12 -18.04 5.54
C ILE A 91 -11.08 -17.44 4.50
N ILE A 92 -10.57 -16.54 3.65
CA ILE A 92 -11.23 -16.12 2.42
C ILE A 92 -10.94 -17.14 1.31
N GLY A 93 -11.87 -17.38 0.39
CA GLY A 93 -11.66 -18.27 -0.75
C GLY A 93 -10.50 -17.83 -1.64
N SER A 94 -9.82 -18.77 -2.30
CA SER A 94 -8.63 -18.48 -3.10
C SER A 94 -8.88 -17.46 -4.21
N GLY A 95 -10.08 -17.44 -4.82
CA GLY A 95 -10.43 -16.44 -5.82
C GLY A 95 -10.47 -15.01 -5.25
N PHE A 96 -10.97 -14.82 -4.02
CA PHE A 96 -10.93 -13.50 -3.36
C PHE A 96 -9.52 -13.14 -2.86
N ALA A 97 -8.69 -14.13 -2.51
CA ALA A 97 -7.29 -13.87 -2.21
C ALA A 97 -6.50 -13.46 -3.45
N GLU A 98 -6.69 -14.14 -4.58
CA GLU A 98 -6.14 -13.74 -5.89
C GLU A 98 -6.61 -12.34 -6.27
N ALA A 99 -7.92 -12.06 -6.13
CA ALA A 99 -8.49 -10.73 -6.35
C ALA A 99 -7.82 -9.67 -5.47
N ALA A 100 -7.64 -9.93 -4.17
CA ALA A 100 -7.03 -9.00 -3.22
C ALA A 100 -5.56 -8.72 -3.56
N LEU A 101 -4.79 -9.74 -3.93
CA LEU A 101 -3.38 -9.57 -4.31
C LEU A 101 -3.22 -8.82 -5.63
N VAL A 102 -4.03 -9.15 -6.64
CA VAL A 102 -4.03 -8.44 -7.92
C VAL A 102 -4.51 -6.99 -7.74
N ALA A 103 -5.54 -6.78 -6.91
CA ALA A 103 -5.98 -5.44 -6.54
C ALA A 103 -4.87 -4.66 -5.81
N ALA A 104 -4.14 -5.26 -4.86
CA ALA A 104 -3.01 -4.62 -4.18
C ALA A 104 -1.89 -4.23 -5.16
N LEU A 105 -1.55 -5.12 -6.09
CA LEU A 105 -0.52 -4.91 -7.10
C LEU A 105 -0.85 -3.82 -8.12
N PHE A 106 -2.13 -3.49 -8.28
CA PHE A 106 -2.61 -2.52 -9.27
C PHE A 106 -3.45 -1.39 -8.65
N HIS A 107 -3.52 -1.25 -7.33
CA HIS A 107 -4.40 -0.24 -6.69
C HIS A 107 -4.03 1.20 -7.10
N ASP A 108 -2.75 1.44 -7.41
CA ASP A 108 -2.22 2.70 -7.93
C ASP A 108 -1.88 2.67 -9.44
N ALA A 109 -2.21 1.60 -10.16
CA ALA A 109 -1.99 1.53 -11.61
C ALA A 109 -2.68 2.68 -12.36
N GLY A 110 -3.77 3.17 -11.80
CA GLY A 110 -4.53 4.34 -12.23
C GLY A 110 -3.83 5.68 -12.02
N LEU A 111 -2.60 5.73 -11.52
CA LEU A 111 -1.73 6.91 -11.57
C LEU A 111 -0.81 6.90 -12.79
N ILE A 112 -0.61 5.73 -13.40
CA ILE A 112 0.30 5.57 -14.53
C ILE A 112 -0.42 6.02 -15.81
N ALA A 113 0.17 7.00 -16.49
CA ALA A 113 -0.37 7.53 -17.72
C ALA A 113 -0.26 6.51 -18.86
N ARG A 114 -1.28 6.44 -19.70
CA ARG A 114 -1.20 5.74 -20.98
C ARG A 114 -0.36 6.54 -21.96
N THR A 115 0.23 5.82 -22.90
CA THR A 115 1.04 6.41 -23.99
C THR A 115 0.26 7.44 -24.82
N ASP A 116 -1.04 7.23 -25.00
CA ASP A 116 -1.97 8.08 -25.75
C ASP A 116 -2.66 9.18 -24.92
N GLU A 117 -2.41 9.29 -23.61
CA GLU A 117 -2.99 10.33 -22.74
C GLU A 117 -2.09 11.58 -22.67
N GLU A 118 -2.59 12.75 -23.04
CA GLU A 118 -1.87 14.01 -22.86
C GLU A 118 -2.03 14.52 -21.42
N VAL A 119 -1.15 14.06 -20.53
CA VAL A 119 -1.05 14.50 -19.13
C VAL A 119 0.38 14.91 -18.77
N ALA A 120 0.51 15.89 -17.88
CA ALA A 120 1.80 16.45 -17.48
C ALA A 120 2.62 15.49 -16.61
N SER A 121 1.96 14.73 -15.74
CA SER A 121 2.54 13.69 -14.88
C SER A 121 1.46 12.72 -14.43
N GLY A 122 1.86 11.57 -13.86
CA GLY A 122 0.96 10.63 -13.22
C GLY A 122 0.23 11.21 -12.00
N ALA A 123 0.86 12.15 -11.28
CA ALA A 123 0.21 12.86 -10.18
C ALA A 123 -1.02 13.67 -10.64
N ALA A 124 -1.06 14.13 -11.89
CA ALA A 124 -2.25 14.78 -12.45
C ALA A 124 -3.48 13.84 -12.55
N LEU A 125 -3.27 12.53 -12.41
CA LEU A 125 -4.30 11.49 -12.49
C LEU A 125 -4.81 11.05 -11.11
N THR A 126 -4.35 11.66 -10.02
CA THR A 126 -4.74 11.30 -8.65
C THR A 126 -6.24 11.30 -8.41
N VAL A 127 -6.98 12.28 -8.98
CA VAL A 127 -8.44 12.30 -8.83
C VAL A 127 -9.08 11.21 -9.69
N GLY A 128 -9.61 10.17 -9.04
CA GLY A 128 -10.28 9.06 -9.70
C GLY A 128 -9.34 7.95 -10.18
N HIS A 129 -8.08 7.94 -9.72
CA HIS A 129 -7.12 6.88 -10.03
C HIS A 129 -7.66 5.51 -9.62
N GLU A 130 -8.40 5.39 -8.52
CA GLU A 130 -8.95 4.13 -8.02
C GLU A 130 -9.88 3.46 -9.03
N ALA A 131 -10.69 4.24 -9.74
CA ALA A 131 -11.57 3.72 -10.79
C ALA A 131 -10.80 3.30 -12.05
N ARG A 132 -9.67 3.96 -12.35
CA ARG A 132 -8.76 3.56 -13.44
C ARG A 132 -8.05 2.25 -13.07
N SER A 133 -7.53 2.17 -11.85
CA SER A 133 -6.90 0.98 -11.25
C SER A 133 -7.84 -0.22 -11.25
N ALA A 134 -9.08 -0.05 -10.80
CA ALA A 134 -10.07 -1.12 -10.78
C ALA A 134 -10.39 -1.68 -12.16
N ARG A 135 -10.49 -0.80 -13.16
CA ARG A 135 -10.71 -1.22 -14.55
C ARG A 135 -9.51 -1.98 -15.11
N PHE A 136 -8.29 -1.52 -14.81
CA PHE A 136 -7.06 -2.21 -15.20
C PHE A 136 -7.00 -3.61 -14.57
N ALA A 137 -7.17 -3.70 -13.25
CA ALA A 137 -7.09 -4.96 -12.51
C ALA A 137 -8.19 -5.96 -12.92
N ALA A 138 -9.41 -5.49 -13.18
CA ALA A 138 -10.49 -6.35 -13.67
C ALA A 138 -10.24 -6.91 -15.07
N ASN A 139 -9.75 -6.07 -16.00
CA ASN A 139 -9.36 -6.53 -17.33
C ASN A 139 -8.22 -7.55 -17.25
N TYR A 140 -7.21 -7.27 -16.42
CA TYR A 140 -6.07 -8.17 -16.19
C TYR A 140 -6.53 -9.54 -15.68
N LEU A 141 -7.45 -9.58 -14.70
CA LEU A 141 -8.00 -10.84 -14.18
C LEU A 141 -8.80 -11.61 -15.24
N ALA A 142 -9.62 -10.92 -16.04
CA ALA A 142 -10.36 -11.55 -17.13
C ALA A 142 -9.43 -12.16 -18.18
N GLU A 143 -8.40 -11.43 -18.62
CA GLU A 143 -7.38 -11.90 -19.57
C GLU A 143 -6.58 -13.11 -19.04
N ASN A 144 -6.46 -13.23 -17.72
CA ASN A 144 -5.81 -14.35 -17.04
C ASN A 144 -6.79 -15.45 -16.57
N GLY A 145 -7.99 -15.50 -17.13
CA GLY A 145 -8.95 -16.59 -16.94
C GLY A 145 -9.63 -16.59 -15.57
N ARG A 146 -9.88 -15.41 -14.99
CA ARG A 146 -10.71 -15.20 -13.79
C ARG A 146 -11.97 -14.38 -14.11
N GLU A 147 -12.68 -14.74 -15.17
CA GLU A 147 -13.89 -14.03 -15.63
C GLU A 147 -15.03 -14.04 -14.61
N GLU A 148 -15.02 -15.00 -13.67
CA GLU A 148 -15.97 -15.09 -12.57
C GLU A 148 -15.82 -13.95 -11.55
N LEU A 149 -14.63 -13.35 -11.46
CA LEU A 149 -14.39 -12.15 -10.65
C LEU A 149 -14.85 -10.92 -11.43
N SER A 150 -16.10 -10.53 -11.18
CA SER A 150 -16.68 -9.38 -11.88
C SER A 150 -15.90 -8.08 -11.61
N LEU A 151 -15.86 -7.18 -12.60
CA LEU A 151 -15.34 -5.82 -12.45
C LEU A 151 -15.84 -5.13 -11.17
N ARG A 152 -17.13 -5.29 -10.84
CA ARG A 152 -17.73 -4.71 -9.63
C ARG A 152 -17.08 -5.21 -8.34
N SER A 153 -16.58 -6.43 -8.35
CA SER A 153 -15.89 -7.00 -7.19
C SER A 153 -14.56 -6.30 -6.95
N ILE A 154 -13.77 -6.15 -8.01
CA ILE A 154 -12.49 -5.45 -7.99
C ILE A 154 -12.65 -3.97 -7.69
N GLU A 155 -13.67 -3.31 -8.27
CA GLU A 155 -14.04 -1.94 -7.92
C GLU A 155 -14.31 -1.77 -6.43
N ARG A 156 -15.04 -2.69 -5.78
CA ARG A 156 -15.33 -2.60 -4.34
C ARG A 156 -14.09 -2.83 -3.49
N ILE A 157 -13.24 -3.80 -3.87
CA ILE A 157 -12.01 -4.10 -3.16
C ILE A 157 -11.06 -2.90 -3.21
N ILE A 158 -10.82 -2.33 -4.40
CA ILE A 158 -9.95 -1.14 -4.56
C ILE A 158 -10.60 0.10 -3.96
N SER A 159 -11.92 0.25 -3.97
CA SER A 159 -12.60 1.39 -3.32
C SER A 159 -12.31 1.49 -1.81
N CYS A 160 -11.82 0.43 -1.17
CA CYS A 160 -11.36 0.48 0.21
C CYS A 160 -10.05 1.27 0.39
N THR A 161 -9.24 1.50 -0.65
CA THR A 161 -8.04 2.37 -0.57
C THR A 161 -8.39 3.86 -0.69
N ALA A 162 -9.56 4.18 -1.25
CA ALA A 162 -10.01 5.56 -1.41
C ALA A 162 -10.35 6.22 -0.07
N MET A 163 -9.63 7.29 0.28
CA MET A 163 -9.86 8.04 1.53
C MET A 163 -11.27 8.63 1.61
N GLY A 164 -11.79 9.12 0.47
CA GLY A 164 -13.10 9.78 0.38
C GLY A 164 -14.30 8.81 0.38
N VAL A 165 -14.06 7.50 0.36
CA VAL A 165 -15.11 6.48 0.40
C VAL A 165 -15.30 6.01 1.84
N ASP A 166 -16.55 5.96 2.28
CA ASP A 166 -16.97 5.28 3.51
C ASP A 166 -17.05 3.77 3.24
N PRO A 167 -16.19 2.93 3.85
CA PRO A 167 -16.21 1.49 3.65
C PRO A 167 -17.55 0.85 4.01
N GLY A 168 -18.28 1.39 5.00
CA GLY A 168 -19.60 0.90 5.42
C GLY A 168 -20.69 1.12 4.38
N SER A 169 -20.48 2.03 3.43
CA SER A 169 -21.41 2.29 2.33
C SER A 169 -21.24 1.31 1.15
N ILE A 170 -20.13 0.57 1.11
CA ILE A 170 -19.80 -0.36 0.03
C ILE A 170 -20.66 -1.62 0.15
N ARG A 171 -21.44 -1.92 -0.90
CA ARG A 171 -22.31 -3.10 -0.95
C ARG A 171 -21.57 -4.32 -1.50
N PHE A 172 -20.84 -5.00 -0.62
CA PHE A 172 -20.15 -6.24 -0.95
C PHE A 172 -21.13 -7.38 -1.27
N SER A 173 -20.76 -8.29 -2.18
CA SER A 173 -21.54 -9.47 -2.56
C SER A 173 -21.44 -10.61 -1.55
N SER A 174 -20.38 -10.64 -0.75
CA SER A 174 -20.15 -11.67 0.26
C SER A 174 -19.29 -11.13 1.41
N ARG A 175 -19.25 -11.88 2.52
CA ARG A 175 -18.34 -11.61 3.62
C ARG A 175 -16.87 -11.70 3.22
N GLU A 176 -16.54 -12.65 2.35
CA GLU A 176 -15.16 -12.86 1.87
C GLU A 176 -14.68 -11.68 1.01
N GLU A 177 -15.53 -11.16 0.12
CA GLU A 177 -15.22 -9.96 -0.67
C GLU A 177 -14.96 -8.75 0.25
N ARG A 178 -15.79 -8.60 1.29
CA ARG A 178 -15.62 -7.54 2.28
C ARG A 178 -14.30 -7.66 3.04
N ILE A 179 -13.96 -8.86 3.50
CA ILE A 179 -12.68 -9.10 4.20
C ILE A 179 -11.50 -8.81 3.26
N ALA A 180 -11.58 -9.22 1.99
CA ALA A 180 -10.55 -8.93 1.00
C ALA A 180 -10.35 -7.40 0.80
N GLY A 181 -11.44 -6.65 0.63
CA GLY A 181 -11.39 -5.19 0.52
C GLY A 181 -10.83 -4.51 1.77
N TYR A 182 -11.30 -4.93 2.95
CA TYR A 182 -10.85 -4.35 4.22
C TYR A 182 -9.39 -4.67 4.52
N ILE A 183 -8.91 -5.86 4.13
CA ILE A 183 -7.49 -6.22 4.23
C ILE A 183 -6.66 -5.30 3.33
N LEU A 184 -7.05 -5.12 2.06
CA LEU A 184 -6.33 -4.23 1.15
C LEU A 184 -6.29 -2.79 1.69
N GLY A 185 -7.45 -2.23 2.06
CA GLY A 185 -7.50 -0.87 2.61
C GLY A 185 -6.69 -0.73 3.92
N SER A 186 -6.68 -1.76 4.77
CA SER A 186 -5.85 -1.76 5.98
C SER A 186 -4.36 -1.85 5.67
N ALA A 187 -3.99 -2.68 4.69
CA ALA A 187 -2.62 -2.87 4.24
C ALA A 187 -2.05 -1.58 3.64
N ASP A 188 -2.85 -0.84 2.87
CA ASP A 188 -2.46 0.43 2.28
C ASP A 188 -1.98 1.43 3.34
N PHE A 189 -2.86 1.82 4.28
CA PHE A 189 -2.48 2.72 5.36
C PHE A 189 -1.38 2.16 6.28
N SER A 190 -1.49 0.89 6.67
CA SER A 190 -0.59 0.35 7.69
C SER A 190 0.82 0.10 7.16
N SER A 191 0.98 -0.34 5.92
CA SER A 191 2.30 -0.51 5.29
C SER A 191 2.93 0.85 4.99
N GLN A 192 2.15 1.81 4.49
CA GLN A 192 2.59 3.18 4.21
C GLN A 192 3.17 3.85 5.46
N MET A 193 2.40 3.91 6.54
CA MET A 193 2.79 4.64 7.74
C MET A 193 3.84 3.91 8.60
N SER A 194 4.00 2.60 8.41
CA SER A 194 5.02 1.79 9.09
C SER A 194 6.34 1.72 8.34
N ASP A 195 6.40 2.23 7.10
CA ASP A 195 7.61 2.27 6.29
C ASP A 195 8.74 2.94 7.07
N ARG A 196 9.93 2.35 7.01
CA ARG A 196 11.16 2.90 7.58
C ARG A 196 11.45 4.32 7.05
N LEU A 197 11.07 4.61 5.81
CA LEU A 197 11.28 5.88 5.14
C LEU A 197 10.01 6.75 5.13
N TYR A 198 8.96 6.38 5.88
CA TYR A 198 7.66 7.05 5.83
C TYR A 198 7.77 8.57 5.96
N LEU A 199 8.44 9.05 7.01
CA LEU A 199 8.57 10.49 7.26
C LEU A 199 9.42 11.18 6.20
N GLU A 200 10.50 10.51 5.76
CA GLU A 200 11.35 11.00 4.68
C GLU A 200 10.60 11.11 3.34
N LYS A 201 9.58 10.28 3.11
CA LYS A 201 8.77 10.27 1.88
C LYS A 201 7.62 11.29 1.90
N LEU A 202 7.19 11.82 3.06
CA LEU A 202 6.10 12.80 3.13
C LEU A 202 6.29 14.04 2.24
N PRO A 203 7.49 14.62 2.08
CA PRO A 203 7.71 15.70 1.12
C PRO A 203 7.46 15.31 -0.35
N LEU A 204 7.69 14.04 -0.71
CA LEU A 204 7.36 13.50 -2.04
C LEU A 204 5.84 13.37 -2.21
N LEU A 205 5.12 12.93 -1.16
CA LEU A 205 3.66 12.92 -1.16
C LEU A 205 3.08 14.33 -1.31
N PHE A 206 3.66 15.32 -0.63
CA PHE A 206 3.25 16.72 -0.79
C PHE A 206 3.45 17.21 -2.23
N LEU A 207 4.58 16.87 -2.87
CA LEU A 207 4.82 17.20 -4.28
C LEU A 207 3.75 16.62 -5.19
N GLU A 208 3.38 15.34 -5.01
CA GLU A 208 2.29 14.73 -5.78
C GLU A 208 0.95 15.43 -5.59
N MET A 209 0.59 15.73 -4.34
CA MET A 209 -0.65 16.45 -4.06
C MET A 209 -0.64 17.83 -4.74
N LYS A 210 0.49 18.54 -4.68
CA LYS A 210 0.66 19.83 -5.35
C LYS A 210 0.50 19.70 -6.86
N ASP A 211 1.13 18.71 -7.49
CA ASP A 211 1.05 18.45 -8.94
C ASP A 211 -0.37 18.00 -9.37
N ALA A 212 -1.10 17.33 -8.48
CA ALA A 212 -2.51 16.98 -8.64
C ALA A 212 -3.47 18.17 -8.45
N GLY A 213 -2.97 19.35 -8.05
CA GLY A 213 -3.80 20.50 -7.70
C GLY A 213 -4.57 20.37 -6.37
N ILE A 214 -4.15 19.44 -5.51
CA ILE A 214 -4.75 19.21 -4.18
C ILE A 214 -4.11 20.15 -3.16
N SER A 215 -4.88 21.14 -2.71
CA SER A 215 -4.41 22.18 -1.77
C SER A 215 -4.76 21.87 -0.30
N MET A 216 -4.53 20.63 0.15
CA MET A 216 -4.87 20.20 1.52
C MET A 216 -3.88 20.69 2.58
N TYR A 217 -2.62 20.91 2.18
CA TYR A 217 -1.51 21.34 3.02
C TYR A 217 -0.83 22.56 2.42
N LYS A 218 -0.27 23.44 3.28
CA LYS A 218 0.42 24.65 2.84
C LYS A 218 1.78 24.35 2.21
N ASP A 219 2.53 23.45 2.85
CA ASP A 219 3.86 23.00 2.46
C ASP A 219 4.13 21.59 3.03
N ALA A 220 5.30 21.03 2.73
CA ALA A 220 5.70 19.72 3.23
C ALA A 220 5.82 19.68 4.77
N PHE A 221 6.14 20.79 5.42
CA PHE A 221 6.22 20.87 6.88
C PHE A 221 4.81 20.86 7.51
N ASP A 222 3.83 21.56 6.93
CA ASP A 222 2.42 21.51 7.34
C ASP A 222 1.85 20.08 7.22
N LEU A 223 2.19 19.35 6.14
CA LEU A 223 1.86 17.92 6.03
C LEU A 223 2.47 17.11 7.18
N LEU A 224 3.76 17.31 7.47
CA LEU A 224 4.47 16.66 8.57
C LEU A 224 3.78 16.94 9.91
N GLN A 225 3.48 18.21 10.22
CA GLN A 225 2.80 18.63 11.45
C GLN A 225 1.44 17.97 11.63
N ARG A 226 0.66 17.86 10.55
CA ARG A 226 -0.70 17.31 10.58
C ARG A 226 -0.75 15.79 10.49
N THR A 227 0.38 15.12 10.26
CA THR A 227 0.45 13.66 10.14
C THR A 227 0.02 12.95 11.43
N GLY A 228 0.36 13.48 12.60
CA GLY A 228 -0.08 12.91 13.89
C GLY A 228 -1.60 12.96 14.05
N GLU A 229 -2.21 14.11 13.77
CA GLU A 229 -3.68 14.29 13.81
C GLU A 229 -4.39 13.43 12.77
N PHE A 230 -3.82 13.32 11.56
CA PHE A 230 -4.32 12.43 10.50
C PHE A 230 -4.35 10.97 10.97
N TYR A 231 -3.30 10.50 11.66
CA TYR A 231 -3.31 9.16 12.23
C TYR A 231 -4.41 8.99 13.27
N ASP A 232 -4.44 9.85 14.29
CA ASP A 232 -5.34 9.70 15.44
C ASP A 232 -6.82 9.83 15.05
N SER A 233 -7.13 10.76 14.14
CA SER A 233 -8.50 11.12 13.80
C SER A 233 -9.07 10.35 12.61
N PHE A 234 -8.21 9.86 11.72
CA PHE A 234 -8.64 9.19 10.49
C PHE A 234 -8.09 7.77 10.39
N VAL A 235 -6.77 7.58 10.29
CA VAL A 235 -6.20 6.25 9.99
C VAL A 235 -6.52 5.24 11.08
N LYS A 236 -6.40 5.61 12.35
CA LYS A 236 -6.71 4.72 13.47
C LYS A 236 -8.18 4.30 13.45
N VAL A 237 -9.11 5.23 13.21
CA VAL A 237 -10.55 4.93 13.09
C VAL A 237 -10.80 4.01 11.91
N ARG A 238 -10.19 4.30 10.76
CA ARG A 238 -10.29 3.50 9.54
C ARG A 238 -9.83 2.05 9.76
N LEU A 239 -8.69 1.86 10.42
CA LEU A 239 -8.13 0.54 10.73
C LEU A 239 -8.93 -0.22 11.79
N GLU A 240 -9.27 0.42 12.91
CA GLU A 240 -9.86 -0.25 14.08
C GLU A 240 -11.39 -0.41 13.98
N GLN A 241 -12.07 0.50 13.27
CA GLN A 241 -13.54 0.56 13.23
C GLN A 241 -14.06 0.27 11.82
N ASP A 242 -13.74 1.12 10.84
CA ASP A 242 -14.35 1.06 9.50
C ASP A 242 -13.99 -0.24 8.77
N PHE A 243 -12.76 -0.72 8.95
CA PHE A 243 -12.27 -2.00 8.42
C PHE A 243 -12.43 -3.17 9.40
N GLU A 244 -13.25 -3.02 10.44
CA GLU A 244 -13.55 -4.08 11.42
C GLU A 244 -12.28 -4.72 12.03
N ASN A 245 -11.26 -3.89 12.26
CA ASN A 245 -10.00 -4.29 12.89
C ASN A 245 -9.30 -5.46 12.18
N VAL A 246 -9.46 -5.65 10.86
CA VAL A 246 -8.75 -6.73 10.13
C VAL A 246 -7.23 -6.55 10.15
N VAL A 247 -6.74 -5.34 10.43
CA VAL A 247 -5.31 -5.07 10.69
C VAL A 247 -4.73 -5.98 11.77
N ARG A 248 -5.54 -6.47 12.72
CA ARG A 248 -5.10 -7.45 13.76
C ARG A 248 -4.52 -8.73 13.16
N PHE A 249 -4.96 -9.13 11.97
CA PHE A 249 -4.49 -10.35 11.32
C PHE A 249 -2.99 -10.30 11.05
N ALA A 250 -2.39 -9.12 10.86
CA ALA A 250 -0.94 -8.98 10.81
C ALA A 250 -0.26 -9.45 12.11
N GLY A 251 -0.86 -9.18 13.28
CA GLY A 251 -0.36 -9.71 14.56
C GLY A 251 -0.40 -11.23 14.62
N SER A 252 -1.47 -11.84 14.13
CA SER A 252 -1.62 -13.30 14.03
C SER A 252 -0.64 -13.93 13.04
N TYR A 253 -0.31 -13.22 11.95
CA TYR A 253 0.77 -13.61 11.06
C TYR A 253 2.13 -13.63 11.78
N PHE A 254 2.49 -12.53 12.46
CA PHE A 254 3.79 -12.43 13.13
C PHE A 254 3.94 -13.32 14.37
N ALA A 255 2.83 -13.73 15.00
CA ALA A 255 2.82 -14.71 16.09
C ALA A 255 3.40 -16.08 15.71
N ARG A 256 3.60 -16.35 14.40
CA ARG A 256 4.31 -17.55 13.92
C ARG A 256 5.82 -17.52 14.19
N PHE A 257 6.39 -16.34 14.41
CA PHE A 257 7.83 -16.14 14.56
C PHE A 257 8.25 -15.76 15.99
N GLU A 258 7.31 -15.32 16.82
CA GLU A 258 7.56 -14.84 18.18
C GLU A 258 6.60 -15.48 19.19
N SER A 259 7.05 -15.56 20.45
CA SER A 259 6.25 -16.14 21.54
C SER A 259 5.09 -15.24 22.00
N GLN A 260 5.11 -13.94 21.64
CA GLN A 260 4.04 -12.99 21.93
C GLN A 260 3.51 -12.41 20.61
N PRO A 261 2.19 -12.39 20.39
CA PRO A 261 1.59 -11.78 19.21
C PRO A 261 1.93 -10.28 19.14
N ARG A 262 2.52 -9.85 18.03
CA ARG A 262 2.94 -8.46 17.82
C ARG A 262 2.53 -8.00 16.43
N ASN A 263 1.80 -6.90 16.36
CA ASN A 263 1.47 -6.28 15.08
C ASN A 263 2.59 -5.30 14.71
N LEU A 264 3.60 -5.78 13.98
CA LEU A 264 4.78 -4.98 13.66
C LEU A 264 4.41 -3.73 12.86
N TYR A 265 3.40 -3.76 11.98
CA TYR A 265 2.94 -2.56 11.28
C TYR A 265 2.50 -1.48 12.26
N LEU A 266 1.60 -1.80 13.20
CA LEU A 266 1.13 -0.84 14.20
C LEU A 266 2.25 -0.37 15.14
N GLU A 267 3.21 -1.23 15.49
CA GLU A 267 4.36 -0.83 16.29
C GLU A 267 5.28 0.15 15.56
N TYR A 268 5.54 -0.07 14.28
CA TYR A 268 6.39 0.81 13.48
C TYR A 268 5.71 2.12 13.12
N ILE A 269 4.39 2.14 12.94
CA ILE A 269 3.62 3.40 12.88
C ILE A 269 3.88 4.23 14.14
N ARG A 270 3.76 3.64 15.34
CA ARG A 270 4.03 4.36 16.60
C ARG A 270 5.46 4.89 16.67
N LYS A 271 6.46 4.07 16.30
CA LYS A 271 7.87 4.52 16.26
C LYS A 271 8.08 5.69 15.29
N ASN A 272 7.43 5.66 14.13
CA ASN A 272 7.48 6.77 13.18
C ASN A 272 6.79 8.02 13.76
N LEU A 273 5.62 7.90 14.38
CA LEU A 273 4.94 9.02 15.03
C LEU A 273 5.70 9.58 16.24
N ASP A 274 6.40 8.74 16.99
CA ASP A 274 7.29 9.19 18.07
C ASP A 274 8.46 10.00 17.50
N HIS A 275 9.09 9.54 16.40
CA HIS A 275 10.17 10.27 15.74
C HIS A 275 9.68 11.56 15.06
N LEU A 276 8.46 11.56 14.53
CA LEU A 276 7.80 12.72 13.94
C LEU A 276 7.80 13.91 14.91
N SER A 277 7.50 13.67 16.19
CA SER A 277 7.49 14.73 17.21
C SER A 277 8.84 15.45 17.33
N THR A 278 9.95 14.73 17.14
CA THR A 278 11.30 15.29 17.16
C THR A 278 11.56 16.14 15.92
N ALA A 279 11.19 15.66 14.73
CA ALA A 279 11.36 16.40 13.49
C ALA A 279 10.50 17.68 13.47
N VAL A 280 9.25 17.60 13.92
CA VAL A 280 8.35 18.77 14.01
C VAL A 280 8.85 19.81 15.02
N ALA A 281 9.40 19.36 16.16
CA ALA A 281 9.92 20.27 17.18
C ALA A 281 11.15 21.08 16.73
N ALA A 282 11.91 20.60 15.75
CA ALA A 282 13.02 21.35 15.15
C ALA A 282 12.55 22.57 14.35
N GLY A 283 11.28 22.62 13.95
CA GLY A 283 10.69 23.75 13.26
C GLY A 283 10.87 23.74 11.74
N PRO A 284 10.23 24.70 11.04
CA PRO A 284 10.11 24.71 9.58
C PRO A 284 11.45 24.83 8.84
N ASP A 285 12.47 25.41 9.47
CA ASP A 285 13.77 25.62 8.85
C ASP A 285 14.74 24.42 9.02
N GLU A 286 14.48 23.53 9.99
CA GLU A 286 15.43 22.48 10.41
C GLU A 286 14.85 21.07 10.48
N TRP A 287 13.53 20.85 10.30
CA TRP A 287 12.89 19.52 10.41
C TRP A 287 13.57 18.43 9.56
N TRP A 288 14.00 18.78 8.34
CA TRP A 288 14.66 17.88 7.40
C TRP A 288 15.99 17.34 7.94
N THR A 289 16.65 18.07 8.84
CA THR A 289 17.89 17.64 9.49
C THR A 289 17.68 16.46 10.43
N HIS A 290 16.44 16.08 10.75
CA HIS A 290 16.11 14.91 11.56
C HIS A 290 15.66 13.69 10.73
N LEU A 291 15.58 13.83 9.41
CA LEU A 291 15.06 12.84 8.47
C LEU A 291 16.12 12.53 7.39
N ARG A 292 17.15 11.78 7.77
CA ARG A 292 18.39 11.61 6.99
C ARG A 292 18.52 10.28 6.26
N ARG A 293 17.47 9.46 6.21
CA ARG A 293 17.57 8.10 5.66
C ARG A 293 17.60 8.17 4.13
N GLU A 294 18.59 7.50 3.55
CA GLU A 294 18.70 7.24 2.10
C GLU A 294 18.66 8.47 1.18
N GLY A 295 18.95 9.67 1.72
CA GLY A 295 18.98 10.91 0.95
C GLY A 295 17.64 11.32 0.33
N VAL A 296 16.52 10.79 0.85
CA VAL A 296 15.19 10.94 0.25
C VAL A 296 14.70 12.38 0.38
N VAL A 297 14.88 12.99 1.55
CA VAL A 297 14.43 14.36 1.83
C VAL A 297 15.20 15.37 0.98
N GLU A 298 16.51 15.19 0.82
CA GLU A 298 17.33 16.04 -0.04
C GLU A 298 16.82 16.03 -1.49
N ARG A 299 16.54 14.85 -2.05
CA ARG A 299 15.94 14.73 -3.40
C ARG A 299 14.56 15.40 -3.50
N ALA A 300 13.77 15.35 -2.43
CA ALA A 300 12.45 15.98 -2.40
C ALA A 300 12.55 17.51 -2.33
N LEU A 301 13.48 18.04 -1.52
CA LEU A 301 13.71 19.47 -1.38
C LEU A 301 14.27 20.09 -2.66
N ASP A 302 15.15 19.38 -3.38
CA ASP A 302 15.64 19.81 -4.70
C ASP A 302 14.47 20.01 -5.68
N ARG A 303 13.47 19.14 -5.65
CA ARG A 303 12.25 19.27 -6.48
C ARG A 303 11.30 20.37 -6.03
N LEU A 304 11.23 20.64 -4.72
CA LEU A 304 10.38 21.71 -4.18
C LEU A 304 10.91 23.11 -4.51
N THR A 305 12.20 23.23 -4.81
CA THR A 305 12.90 24.50 -5.08
C THR A 305 13.20 24.75 -6.56
N ALA A 306 13.01 23.74 -7.42
CA ALA A 306 13.12 23.82 -8.89
C ALA A 306 11.90 24.51 -9.52
#